data_AF-A0A2U1CFC0-F1
#
_entry.id   AF-A0A2U1CFC0-F1
#
_cell.length_a   1.000
_cell.length_b   1.000
_cell.length_c   1.000
_cell.angle_alpha   90.00
_cell.angle_beta   90.00
_cell.angle_gamma   90.00
#
_symmetry.space_group_name_H-M   'P 1'
#
loop_
_entity.id
_entity.type
_entity.pdbx_description
1 polymer ?
#
loop_
_entity_poly.entity_id
_entity_poly.type
_entity_poly.pdbx_seq_one_letter_code
_entity_poly.pdbx_strand_id
1 'polypeptide(L)' 'MSICKGCGTEIDWVRMKSGKAMPINPEPVFVAEGGNQVFITDEGDTITGTATEINTGTVAFVPHWATCPAYKSFKRK' A
#
# COMPACT_ATOMS: atom_id res chain seq x y z
N MET A 1 -1.92 9.31 -12.11
CA MET A 1 -3.05 8.37 -12.02
C MET A 1 -2.81 7.16 -12.90
N SER A 2 -2.50 6.03 -12.28
CA SER A 2 -2.45 4.73 -12.95
C SER A 2 -3.71 3.94 -12.59
N ILE A 3 -4.18 3.06 -13.48
CA ILE A 3 -5.31 2.17 -13.21
C ILE A 3 -4.81 0.73 -13.14
N CYS A 4 -5.23 0.01 -12.10
CA CYS A 4 -4.96 -1.42 -11.98
C CYS A 4 -5.67 -2.18 -13.10
N LYS A 5 -4.90 -2.89 -13.92
CA LYS A 5 -5.43 -3.69 -15.05
C LYS A 5 -6.31 -4.87 -14.61
N GLY A 6 -6.26 -5.26 -13.33
CA GLY A 6 -6.98 -6.42 -12.83
C GLY A 6 -8.34 -6.09 -12.22
N CYS A 7 -8.41 -5.02 -11.43
CA CYS A 7 -9.65 -4.60 -10.76
C CYS A 7 -10.23 -3.27 -11.25
N GLY A 8 -9.51 -2.53 -12.10
CA GLY A 8 -9.98 -1.25 -12.66
C GLY A 8 -9.95 -0.07 -11.68
N THR A 9 -9.47 -0.27 -10.44
CA THR A 9 -9.34 0.81 -9.47
C THR A 9 -8.07 1.62 -9.71
N GLU A 10 -8.07 2.85 -9.22
CA GLU A 10 -6.90 3.69 -9.24
C GLU A 10 -5.79 3.18 -8.31
N ILE A 11 -4.56 3.39 -8.75
CA ILE A 11 -3.33 3.11 -8.01
C ILE A 11 -2.30 4.21 -8.25
N ASP A 12 -1.45 4.40 -7.26
CA ASP A 12 -0.21 5.14 -7.38
C ASP A 12 1.00 4.23 -7.19
N TRP A 13 2.18 4.75 -7.55
CA TRP A 13 3.42 3.99 -7.52
C TRP A 13 4.44 4.67 -6.60
N VAL A 14 4.88 3.92 -5.59
CA VAL A 14 6.00 4.32 -4.73
C VAL A 14 7.25 3.57 -5.15
N ARG A 15 8.40 4.25 -5.15
CA ARG A 15 9.69 3.60 -5.37
C ARG A 15 10.23 3.10 -4.03
N MET A 16 10.24 1.78 -3.86
CA MET A 16 10.79 1.13 -2.66
C MET A 16 12.29 1.37 -2.54
N LYS A 17 12.84 1.30 -1.31
CA LYS A 17 14.30 1.31 -1.08
C LYS A 17 15.05 0.18 -1.81
N SER A 18 14.37 -0.92 -2.10
CA SER A 18 14.92 -2.01 -2.95
C SER A 18 15.05 -1.65 -4.44
N GLY A 19 14.60 -0.46 -4.84
CA GLY A 19 14.58 0.02 -6.22
C GLY A 19 13.34 -0.41 -7.03
N LYS A 20 12.53 -1.35 -6.53
CA LYS A 20 11.30 -1.80 -7.19
C LYS A 20 10.17 -0.77 -7.02
N ALA A 21 9.32 -0.64 -8.03
CA ALA A 21 8.08 0.11 -7.92
C ALA A 21 7.01 -0.75 -7.23
N MET A 22 6.31 -0.18 -6.25
CA MET A 22 5.21 -0.82 -5.51
C MET A 22 3.91 -0.07 -5.82
N PRO A 23 2.86 -0.76 -6.33
CA PRO A 23 1.55 -0.15 -6.46
C PRO A 23 0.90 -0.03 -5.08
N ILE A 24 0.41 1.17 -4.77
CA ILE A 24 -0.31 1.52 -3.54
C ILE A 24 -1.70 2.03 -3.87
N ASN A 25 -2.62 1.94 -2.91
CA ASN A 25 -3.87 2.66 -2.99
C ASN A 25 -3.58 4.17 -2.83
N PRO A 26 -4.21 5.06 -3.62
CA PRO A 26 -3.90 6.50 -3.59
C PRO A 26 -4.24 7.20 -2.28
N GLU A 27 -5.24 6.69 -1.54
CA GLU A 27 -5.68 7.29 -0.28
C GLU A 27 -4.73 6.91 0.87
N PRO A 28 -4.09 7.90 1.53
CA PRO A 28 -3.24 7.65 2.70
C PRO A 28 -4.08 7.31 3.93
N VAL A 29 -3.47 6.58 4.87
CA VAL A 29 -4.06 6.23 6.16
C VAL A 29 -3.11 6.57 7.31
N PHE A 30 -3.67 6.83 8.49
CA PHE A 30 -2.89 6.81 9.72
C PHE A 30 -2.66 5.38 10.17
N VAL A 31 -1.46 5.09 10.67
CA VAL A 31 -1.08 3.76 11.13
C VAL A 31 -0.79 3.80 12.62
N ALA A 32 -1.53 3.01 13.39
CA ALA A 32 -1.24 2.74 14.80
C ALA A 32 -0.34 1.51 14.95
N GLU A 33 0.48 1.48 15.99
CA GLU A 33 1.29 0.31 16.34
C GLU A 33 0.42 -0.87 16.82
N GLY A 34 0.99 -2.08 16.83
CA GLY A 34 0.35 -3.27 17.42
C GLY A 34 -0.54 -4.08 16.47
N GLY A 35 -0.55 -3.77 15.17
CA GLY A 35 -1.19 -4.57 14.14
C GLY A 35 -0.23 -5.43 13.33
N ASN A 36 -0.78 -6.25 12.44
CA ASN A 36 -0.04 -7.12 11.52
C ASN A 36 -0.25 -6.77 10.04
N GLN A 37 -0.92 -5.65 9.74
CA GLN A 37 -1.11 -5.17 8.38
C GLN A 37 0.14 -4.44 7.91
N VAL A 38 0.48 -4.63 6.64
CA VAL A 38 1.65 -4.00 6.02
C VAL A 38 1.23 -2.71 5.35
N PHE A 39 2.01 -1.65 5.57
CA PHE A 39 1.85 -0.35 4.92
C PHE A 39 3.16 0.11 4.31
N ILE A 40 3.05 0.98 3.30
CA ILE A 40 4.19 1.52 2.55
C ILE A 40 4.22 3.03 2.75
N THR A 41 5.34 3.58 3.20
CA THR A 41 5.51 5.04 3.29
C THR A 41 5.78 5.63 1.90
N ASP A 42 5.61 6.93 1.72
CA ASP A 42 6.00 7.65 0.50
C ASP A 42 7.52 7.58 0.22
N GLU A 43 8.34 7.45 1.26
CA GLU A 43 9.79 7.21 1.17
C GLU A 43 10.14 5.77 0.74
N GLY A 44 9.15 4.89 0.58
CA GLY A 44 9.36 3.51 0.13
C GLY A 44 9.85 2.56 1.23
N ASP A 45 9.57 2.89 2.50
CA ASP A 45 9.71 1.99 3.64
C ASP A 45 8.48 1.11 3.84
N THR A 46 8.69 -0.02 4.50
CA THR A 46 7.62 -0.94 4.91
C THR A 46 7.45 -0.87 6.43
N ILE A 47 6.25 -0.55 6.88
CA ILE A 47 5.89 -0.54 8.30
C ILE A 47 4.74 -1.53 8.56
N THR A 48 4.59 -1.93 9.82
CA THR A 48 3.51 -2.84 10.23
C THR A 48 2.66 -2.17 11.30
N GLY A 49 1.35 -2.30 11.21
CA GLY A 49 0.43 -1.71 12.17
C GLY A 49 -1.03 -2.00 11.85
N THR A 50 -1.91 -1.10 12.27
CA THR A 50 -3.35 -1.12 11.98
C THR A 50 -3.77 0.23 11.43
N ALA A 51 -4.54 0.23 10.35
CA ALA A 51 -5.11 1.46 9.81
C ALA A 51 -6.13 2.06 10.80
N THR A 52 -6.09 3.37 10.98
CA THR A 52 -6.99 4.10 11.89
C THR A 52 -7.35 5.46 11.31
N GLU A 53 -8.50 6.00 11.72
CA GLU A 53 -8.93 7.36 11.40
C GLU A 53 -8.34 8.39 12.38
N ILE A 54 -7.76 7.93 13.50
CA ILE A 54 -7.13 8.80 14.50
C ILE A 54 -5.73 9.16 14.02
N ASN A 55 -5.40 10.45 14.05
CA ASN A 55 -4.05 10.91 13.71
C ASN A 55 -3.03 10.40 14.73
N THR A 56 -2.21 9.42 14.31
CA THR A 56 -1.11 8.84 15.10
C THR A 56 0.24 9.51 14.82
N GLY A 57 0.30 10.46 13.86
CA GLY A 57 1.54 11.04 13.35
C GLY A 57 2.26 10.16 12.32
N THR A 58 1.89 8.89 12.17
CA THR A 58 2.44 8.00 11.15
C THR A 58 1.47 7.86 9.99
N VAL A 59 1.84 8.40 8.83
CA VAL A 59 1.06 8.32 7.59
C VAL A 59 1.72 7.34 6.64
N ALA A 60 0.94 6.43 6.07
CA ALA A 60 1.40 5.48 5.06
C ALA A 60 0.25 5.09 4.14
N PHE A 61 0.55 4.24 3.16
CA PHE A 61 -0.39 3.79 2.16
C PHE A 61 -0.58 2.28 2.24
N VAL A 62 -1.79 1.84 1.91
CA VAL A 62 -2.09 0.41 1.79
C VAL A 62 -1.48 -0.09 0.49
N PRO A 63 -0.63 -1.13 0.51
CA PRO A 63 -0.13 -1.71 -0.72
C PRO A 63 -1.30 -2.34 -1.49
N HIS A 64 -1.40 -2.05 -2.79
CA HIS A 64 -2.61 -2.37 -3.55
C HIS A 64 -2.90 -3.88 -3.59
N TRP A 65 -1.87 -4.72 -3.53
CA TRP A 65 -2.04 -6.18 -3.49
C TRP A 65 -2.88 -6.68 -2.31
N ALA A 66 -2.95 -5.92 -1.21
CA ALA A 66 -3.73 -6.27 -0.03
C ALA A 66 -5.24 -6.11 -0.24
N THR A 67 -5.65 -5.23 -1.17
CA THR A 67 -7.06 -4.90 -1.42
C THR A 67 -7.54 -5.34 -2.80
N CYS A 68 -6.62 -5.58 -3.75
CA CYS A 68 -6.94 -5.96 -5.12
C CYS A 68 -7.44 -7.42 -5.19
N PRO A 69 -8.69 -7.67 -5.64
CA PRO A 69 -9.21 -9.04 -5.80
C PRO A 69 -8.48 -9.82 -6.90
N ALA A 70 -7.90 -9.13 -7.88
CA ALA A 70 -7.17 -9.71 -8.99
C ALA A 70 -5.66 -9.90 -8.73
N TYR A 71 -5.15 -9.55 -7.53
CA TYR A 71 -3.71 -9.56 -7.25
C TYR A 71 -3.05 -10.91 -7.56
N LYS A 72 -3.71 -12.02 -7.22
CA LYS A 72 -3.16 -13.37 -7.42
C LYS A 72 -2.82 -13.66 -8.88
N SER A 73 -3.51 -13.03 -9.83
CA SER A 73 -3.24 -13.18 -11.27
C SER A 73 -1.93 -12.50 -11.71
N PHE A 74 -1.42 -11.52 -10.95
CA PHE A 74 -0.16 -10.83 -11.22
C PHE A 74 1.05 -11.45 -10.53
N LYS A 75 0.81 -12.34 -9.55
CA LYS A 75 1.88 -13.03 -8.85
C LYS A 75 2.49 -14.07 -9.80
N ARG A 76 3.74 -13.85 -10.24
CA ARG A 76 4.51 -14.88 -10.97
C ARG A 76 4.65 -16.12 -10.07
N LYS A 77 4.45 -17.29 -10.66
CA LYS A 77 4.75 -18.59 -10.04
C LYS A 77 6.25 -18.76 -9.84
#